data_AF-A0A9D6U0Z4-F1
#
_entry.id   AF-A0A9D6U0Z4-F1
#
_cell.length_a   1.000
_cell.length_b   1.000
_cell.length_c   1.000
_cell.angle_alpha   90.00
_cell.angle_beta   90.00
_cell.angle_gamma   90.00
#
_symmetry.space_group_name_H-M   'P 1'
#
loop_
_entity.id
_entity.type
_entity.pdbx_description
1 polymer ?
#
loop_
_entity_poly.entity_id
_entity_poly.type
_entity_poly.pdbx_seq_one_letter_code
_entity_poly.pdbx_strand_id
1 'polypeptide(L)'
;MIVSANQPYFCPFPGFFYKALLSDVLVILDDVQFPQGTTWISRNRLKNDQGPLWLTIPVWKKGLGLQNINQVRICYEGRWPRKHLESLKSAYRNAPYLGDHLSFVEEMFSSKFAKL
;
A
#
# COMPACT_ATOMS: atom_id res chain seq x y z
N MET A 1 -7.67 5.96 -28.21
CA MET A 1 -7.10 6.49 -26.95
C MET A 1 -7.97 6.03 -25.79
N ILE A 2 -7.48 5.07 -25.00
CA ILE A 2 -8.10 4.49 -23.82
C ILE A 2 -7.55 5.21 -22.59
N VAL A 3 -8.43 5.90 -21.87
CA VAL A 3 -8.09 6.55 -20.59
C VAL A 3 -8.76 5.77 -19.47
N SER A 4 -7.97 5.35 -18.50
CA SER A 4 -8.45 4.69 -17.28
C SER A 4 -8.15 5.54 -16.06
N ALA A 5 -9.05 5.54 -15.08
CA ALA A 5 -8.82 6.14 -13.77
C ALA A 5 -8.93 5.09 -12.67
N ASN A 6 -8.04 5.14 -11.68
CA ASN A 6 -8.08 4.24 -10.52
C ASN A 6 -7.53 4.95 -9.27
N GLN A 7 -8.20 4.76 -8.13
CA GLN A 7 -7.63 5.18 -6.84
C GLN A 7 -6.32 4.42 -6.56
N PRO A 8 -5.36 5.00 -5.83
CA PRO A 8 -4.15 4.27 -5.45
C PRO A 8 -4.49 3.10 -4.51
N TYR A 9 -3.65 2.06 -4.52
CA TYR A 9 -3.73 0.96 -3.57
C TYR A 9 -2.41 0.77 -2.87
N PHE A 10 -2.44 0.47 -1.57
CA PHE A 10 -1.26 -0.02 -0.87
C PHE A 10 -1.00 -1.46 -1.33
N CYS A 11 0.14 -1.71 -1.97
CA CYS A 11 0.48 -2.97 -2.65
C CYS A 11 -0.57 -3.39 -3.71
N PRO A 12 -0.65 -2.72 -4.88
CA PRO A 12 -1.65 -3.01 -5.89
C PRO A 12 -1.63 -4.48 -6.34
N PHE A 13 -2.80 -5.05 -6.57
CA PHE A 13 -2.94 -6.42 -7.09
C PHE A 13 -2.72 -6.44 -8.62
N PRO A 14 -2.45 -7.62 -9.24
CA PRO A 14 -2.13 -7.71 -10.67
C PRO A 14 -3.15 -7.04 -11.62
N GLY A 15 -4.43 -7.02 -11.26
CA GLY A 15 -5.46 -6.37 -12.07
C GLY A 15 -5.32 -4.85 -12.18
N PHE A 16 -4.68 -4.19 -11.20
CA PHE A 16 -4.31 -2.78 -11.33
C PHE A 16 -3.30 -2.57 -12.47
N PHE A 17 -2.27 -3.41 -12.51
CA PHE A 17 -1.25 -3.37 -13.56
C PHE A 17 -1.78 -3.83 -14.91
N TYR A 18 -2.70 -4.79 -14.94
CA TYR A 18 -3.38 -5.20 -16.17
C TYR A 18 -4.21 -4.06 -16.76
N LYS A 19 -4.94 -3.31 -15.91
CA LYS A 19 -5.65 -2.10 -16.35
C LYS A 19 -4.67 -1.05 -16.88
N ALA A 20 -3.55 -0.83 -16.20
CA ALA A 20 -2.49 0.08 -16.64
C ALA A 20 -1.96 -0.31 -18.03
N LEU A 21 -1.68 -1.61 -18.22
CA LEU A 21 -1.15 -2.17 -19.47
C LEU A 21 -2.10 -1.97 -20.66
N LEU A 22 -3.41 -2.02 -20.43
CA LEU A 22 -4.43 -1.83 -21.47
C LEU A 22 -4.78 -0.37 -21.76
N SER A 23 -4.23 0.58 -21.00
CA SER A 23 -4.59 2.00 -21.10
C SER A 23 -3.50 2.79 -21.80
N ASP A 24 -3.89 3.72 -22.67
CA ASP A 24 -2.95 4.72 -23.22
C ASP A 24 -2.55 5.74 -22.12
N VAL A 25 -3.50 6.05 -21.22
CA VAL A 25 -3.27 6.90 -20.05
C VAL A 25 -3.95 6.28 -18.82
N LEU A 26 -3.18 6.05 -17.76
CA LEU A 26 -3.71 5.70 -16.44
C LEU A 26 -3.62 6.92 -15.51
N VAL A 27 -4.78 7.41 -15.07
CA VAL A 27 -4.89 8.47 -14.07
C VAL A 27 -4.97 7.85 -12.68
N ILE A 28 -4.03 8.23 -11.81
CA ILE A 28 -4.14 7.94 -10.37
C ILE A 28 -5.11 8.96 -9.78
N LEU A 29 -6.27 8.47 -9.35
CA LEU A 29 -7.36 9.29 -8.83
C LEU A 29 -7.20 9.46 -7.31
N ASP A 30 -6.29 10.35 -6.92
CA ASP A 30 -5.98 10.66 -5.51
C ASP A 30 -6.59 11.99 -5.01
N ASP A 31 -7.13 12.81 -5.90
CA ASP A 31 -7.84 14.06 -5.57
C ASP A 31 -9.32 13.85 -5.22
N VAL A 32 -9.65 12.66 -4.73
CA VAL A 32 -10.99 12.29 -4.25
C VAL A 32 -10.93 11.93 -2.77
N GLN A 33 -12.09 11.96 -2.13
CA GLN A 33 -12.22 11.71 -0.71
C GLN A 33 -11.61 10.35 -0.29
N PHE A 34 -10.81 10.39 0.76
CA PHE A 34 -10.31 9.19 1.43
C PHE A 34 -11.47 8.44 2.12
N PRO A 35 -11.66 7.13 1.89
CA PRO A 35 -12.81 6.40 2.39
C PRO A 35 -12.95 6.38 3.91
N GLN A 36 -14.17 6.58 4.40
CA GLN A 36 -14.54 6.43 5.80
C GLN A 36 -14.74 4.94 6.13
N GLY A 37 -13.66 4.25 6.47
CA GLY A 37 -13.71 2.84 6.89
C GLY A 37 -12.49 2.03 6.47
N THR A 38 -12.70 0.72 6.31
CA THR A 38 -11.67 -0.19 5.77
C THR A 38 -11.46 0.12 4.29
N THR A 39 -10.20 0.29 3.90
CA THR A 39 -9.82 0.63 2.52
C THR A 39 -8.53 -0.06 2.14
N TRP A 40 -8.42 -0.41 0.86
CA TRP A 40 -7.21 -0.95 0.24
C TRP A 40 -6.13 0.12 -0.03
N ILE A 41 -6.47 1.40 0.16
CA ILE A 41 -5.53 2.53 -0.01
C ILE A 41 -4.47 2.53 1.10
N SER A 42 -4.84 2.15 2.33
CA SER A 42 -3.93 2.14 3.49
C SER A 42 -3.78 0.77 4.15
N ARG A 43 -4.37 -0.28 3.56
CA ARG A 43 -4.32 -1.65 4.10
C ARG A 43 -4.22 -2.66 2.97
N ASN A 44 -3.55 -3.77 3.25
CA ASN A 44 -3.57 -4.93 2.39
C ASN A 44 -3.45 -6.23 3.21
N ARG A 45 -3.67 -7.37 2.58
CA ARG A 45 -3.45 -8.70 3.13
C ARG A 45 -2.29 -9.36 2.40
N LEU A 46 -1.37 -9.93 3.15
CA LEU A 46 -0.43 -10.92 2.64
C LEU A 46 -0.85 -12.31 3.09
N LYS A 47 -0.44 -13.31 2.34
CA LYS A 47 -0.58 -14.71 2.74
C LYS A 47 0.66 -15.13 3.51
N ASN A 48 0.47 -15.75 4.67
CA ASN A 48 1.51 -16.50 5.38
C ASN A 48 1.05 -17.95 5.59
N ASP A 49 1.88 -18.73 6.28
CA ASP A 49 1.63 -20.11 6.70
C ASP A 49 0.39 -20.27 7.59
N GLN A 50 0.05 -19.24 8.37
CA GLN A 50 -1.12 -19.20 9.26
C GLN A 50 -2.38 -18.60 8.61
N GLY A 51 -2.32 -18.21 7.33
CA GLY A 51 -3.44 -17.63 6.59
C GLY A 51 -3.24 -16.15 6.20
N PRO A 52 -4.32 -15.37 6.07
CA PRO A 52 -4.22 -13.95 5.70
C PRO A 52 -3.74 -13.09 6.88
N LEU A 53 -2.64 -12.36 6.68
CA LEU A 53 -2.12 -11.36 7.62
C LEU A 53 -2.39 -9.95 7.09
N TRP A 54 -2.98 -9.10 7.93
CA TRP A 54 -3.22 -7.70 7.60
C TRP A 54 -1.97 -6.84 7.78
N LEU A 55 -1.60 -6.12 6.73
CA LEU A 55 -0.72 -4.96 6.79
C LEU A 55 -1.58 -3.70 6.77
N THR A 56 -1.37 -2.83 7.75
CA THR A 56 -2.07 -1.54 7.85
C THR A 56 -1.04 -0.45 7.97
N ILE A 57 -1.07 0.53 7.06
CA ILE A 57 -0.38 1.80 7.21
C ILE A 57 -1.30 2.68 8.06
N PRO A 58 -0.93 3.00 9.31
CA PRO A 58 -1.70 3.92 10.12
C PRO A 58 -1.55 5.34 9.54
N VAL A 59 -2.64 6.09 9.58
CA VAL A 59 -2.71 7.45 9.03
C VAL A 59 -3.48 8.36 9.97
N TRP A 60 -3.19 9.65 9.90
CA TRP A 60 -3.92 10.66 10.65
C TRP A 60 -5.29 10.90 10.02
N LYS A 61 -6.36 10.64 10.77
CA LYS A 61 -7.77 10.89 10.34
C LYS A 61 -8.60 11.64 11.38
N LYS A 62 -8.30 11.46 12.68
CA LYS A 62 -9.10 12.01 13.77
C LYS A 62 -9.01 13.53 13.77
N GLY A 63 -10.16 14.21 13.73
CA GLY A 63 -10.24 15.68 13.77
C GLY A 63 -9.86 16.39 12.47
N LEU A 64 -9.62 15.67 11.37
CA LEU A 64 -9.19 16.24 10.09
C LEU A 64 -10.29 16.27 9.01
N GLY A 65 -11.52 15.90 9.35
CA GLY A 65 -12.66 15.94 8.44
C GLY A 65 -12.56 14.95 7.27
N LEU A 66 -13.09 15.36 6.12
CA LEU A 66 -13.06 14.60 4.86
C LEU A 66 -11.84 15.01 4.05
N GLN A 67 -10.74 14.29 4.21
CA GLN A 67 -9.50 14.55 3.48
C GLN A 67 -9.52 13.87 2.11
N ASN A 68 -8.93 14.49 1.09
CA ASN A 68 -8.59 13.80 -0.15
C ASN A 68 -7.44 12.82 0.08
N ILE A 69 -7.35 11.76 -0.73
CA ILE A 69 -6.32 10.73 -0.57
C ILE A 69 -4.92 11.36 -0.60
N ASN A 70 -4.67 12.29 -1.52
CA ASN A 70 -3.41 13.05 -1.66
C ASN A 70 -3.08 14.01 -0.50
N GLN A 71 -3.94 14.12 0.51
CA GLN A 71 -3.75 14.93 1.72
C GLN A 71 -3.55 14.07 2.97
N VAL A 72 -3.78 12.76 2.88
CA VAL A 72 -3.68 11.86 4.03
C VAL A 72 -2.23 11.67 4.43
N ARG A 73 -1.91 11.97 5.70
CA ARG A 73 -0.56 11.86 6.25
C ARG A 73 -0.36 10.52 6.93
N ILE A 74 0.79 9.90 6.67
CA ILE A 74 1.19 8.66 7.35
C ILE A 74 1.51 8.96 8.82
N CYS A 75 1.01 8.10 9.70
CA CYS A 75 1.34 8.13 11.11
C CYS A 75 2.53 7.21 11.37
N TYR A 76 3.66 7.78 11.79
CA TYR A 76 4.86 7.01 12.17
C TYR A 76 4.93 6.71 13.67
N GLU A 77 3.82 6.86 14.40
CA GLU A 77 3.76 6.41 15.77
C GLU A 77 3.78 4.87 15.82
N GLY A 78 4.62 4.32 16.69
CA GLY A 78 4.80 2.88 16.85
C GLY A 78 5.84 2.28 15.90
N ARG A 79 5.75 0.96 15.70
CA ARG A 79 6.78 0.13 15.05
C ARG A 79 6.24 -0.64 13.84
N TRP A 80 5.20 -0.11 13.20
CA TRP A 80 4.55 -0.79 12.07
C TRP A 80 5.47 -1.01 10.86
N PRO A 81 6.42 -0.13 10.49
CA PRO A 81 7.28 -0.41 9.33
C PRO A 81 8.16 -1.62 9.58
N ARG A 82 8.79 -1.68 10.76
CA ARG A 82 9.57 -2.84 11.21
C ARG A 82 8.72 -4.10 11.28
N LYS A 83 7.51 -4.02 11.85
CA LYS A 83 6.61 -5.19 11.95
C LYS A 83 6.23 -5.72 10.56
N HIS A 84 5.94 -4.85 9.60
CA HIS A 84 5.59 -5.23 8.23
C HIS A 84 6.78 -5.88 7.53
N LEU A 85 7.97 -5.30 7.65
CA LEU A 85 9.19 -5.86 7.08
C LEU A 85 9.49 -7.27 7.62
N GLU A 86 9.48 -7.46 8.93
CA GLU A 86 9.72 -8.77 9.54
C GLU A 86 8.64 -9.79 9.16
N SER A 87 7.39 -9.34 9.05
CA SER A 87 6.28 -10.20 8.60
C SER A 87 6.47 -10.67 7.15
N LEU A 88 6.93 -9.80 6.25
CA LEU A 88 7.23 -10.14 4.86
C LEU A 88 8.42 -11.08 4.76
N LYS A 89 9.52 -10.78 5.47
CA LYS A 89 10.70 -11.66 5.55
C LYS A 89 10.33 -13.06 6.02
N SER A 90 9.53 -13.15 7.08
CA SER A 90 9.09 -14.44 7.63
C SER A 90 8.16 -15.18 6.66
N ALA A 91 7.15 -14.50 6.11
CA ALA A 91 6.14 -15.12 5.25
C ALA A 91 6.71 -15.64 3.92
N TYR A 92 7.70 -14.93 3.36
CA TYR A 92 8.28 -15.25 2.06
C TYR A 92 9.69 -15.84 2.16
N ARG A 93 10.15 -16.28 3.34
CA ARG A 93 11.55 -16.72 3.55
C ARG A 93 12.01 -17.82 2.57
N ASN A 94 11.08 -18.66 2.12
CA ASN A 94 11.30 -19.77 1.20
C ASN A 94 10.76 -19.49 -0.22
N ALA A 95 10.34 -18.25 -0.50
CA ALA A 95 9.82 -17.88 -1.80
C ALA A 95 10.98 -17.74 -2.81
N PRO A 96 10.81 -18.22 -4.06
CA PRO A 96 11.89 -18.30 -5.04
C PRO A 96 12.52 -16.94 -5.40
N TYR A 97 11.76 -15.85 -5.26
CA TYR A 97 12.18 -14.50 -5.66
C TYR A 97 12.30 -13.52 -4.49
N LEU A 98 12.33 -14.00 -3.24
CA LEU A 98 12.50 -13.09 -2.10
C LEU A 98 13.83 -12.33 -2.20
N GLY A 99 14.91 -13.02 -2.57
CA GLY A 99 16.24 -12.42 -2.70
C GLY A 99 16.28 -11.25 -3.68
N ASP A 100 15.60 -11.39 -4.82
CA ASP A 100 15.56 -10.38 -5.88
C ASP A 100 14.81 -9.10 -5.47
N HIS A 101 13.90 -9.20 -4.51
CA HIS A 101 13.01 -8.11 -4.11
C HIS A 101 13.25 -7.58 -2.70
N LEU A 102 14.04 -8.27 -1.87
CA LEU A 102 14.17 -7.94 -0.45
C LEU A 102 14.75 -6.54 -0.23
N SER A 103 15.79 -6.15 -0.97
CA SER A 103 16.42 -4.83 -0.83
C SER A 103 15.44 -3.70 -1.11
N PHE A 104 14.60 -3.83 -2.14
CA PHE A 104 13.54 -2.86 -2.45
C PHE A 104 12.53 -2.75 -1.31
N VAL A 105 12.11 -3.88 -0.73
CA VAL A 105 11.17 -3.91 0.39
C VAL A 105 11.80 -3.27 1.65
N GLU A 106 13.07 -3.55 1.93
CA GLU A 106 13.80 -2.96 3.05
C GLU A 106 13.94 -1.44 2.92
N GLU A 107 14.28 -0.95 1.73
CA GLU A 107 14.37 0.48 1.43
C GLU A 107 13.01 1.17 1.61
N MET A 108 11.94 0.56 1.10
CA MET A 108 10.58 1.08 1.24
C MET A 108 10.17 1.27 2.71
N PHE A 109 10.41 0.27 3.57
CA PHE A 109 10.01 0.33 4.98
C PHE A 109 10.99 1.07 5.89
N SER A 110 12.23 1.31 5.45
CA SER A 110 13.20 2.16 6.17
C SER A 110 13.03 3.65 5.85
N SER A 111 12.46 3.97 4.69
CA SER A 111 12.16 5.33 4.26
C SER A 111 10.92 5.91 4.96
N LYS A 112 10.89 7.24 5.12
CA LYS A 112 9.74 7.97 5.63
C LYS A 112 9.08 8.81 4.54
N PHE A 113 7.80 8.55 4.29
CA PHE A 113 6.97 9.28 3.34
C PHE A 113 5.98 10.19 4.08
N ALA A 114 5.86 11.45 3.68
CA ALA A 114 5.01 12.41 4.40
C ALA A 114 3.51 12.11 4.26
N LYS A 115 3.12 11.57 3.10
CA LYS A 115 1.74 11.30 2.68
C LYS A 115 1.59 9.86 2.20
N LEU A 116 0.36 9.37 2.27
CA LEU A 116 -0.02 8.03 1.83
C LEU A 116 0.07 7.89 0.31
#